data_AF-A0A2E3AUF7-F1
#
_entry.id   AF-A0A2E3AUF7-F1
#
_cell.length_a   1.000
_cell.length_b   1.000
_cell.length_c   1.000
_cell.angle_alpha   90.00
_cell.angle_beta   90.00
_cell.angle_gamma   90.00
#
_symmetry.space_group_name_H-M   'P 1'
#
loop_
_entity.id
_entity.type
_entity.pdbx_description
1 polymer ?
#
loop_
_entity_poly.entity_id
_entity_poly.type
_entity_poly.pdbx_seq_one_letter_code
_entity_poly.pdbx_strand_id
1 'polypeptide(L)'
;MPITKLISAALALSALSACATAPSAQEQLEAANLEKAIWCMNVIEVELDLDTAARECIADGYIQHSQHVPDGKDGFLTYFAGRIEQFPQMHAEIKRAGADDGLVWLHTHFKAEPDARGTAVINIFRMEDGKLAEHWGAGQPVPETSVHGNDMF
;
A
#
# COMPACT_ATOMS: atom_id res chain seq x y z
N MET A 1 -27.13 53.29 53.48
CA MET A 1 -27.06 51.82 53.38
C MET A 1 -27.81 51.35 52.13
N PRO A 2 -27.14 51.05 51.01
CA PRO A 2 -27.76 50.29 49.93
C PRO A 2 -27.22 48.84 49.91
N ILE A 3 -28.10 47.92 49.54
CA ILE A 3 -27.92 46.47 49.54
C ILE A 3 -27.30 46.05 48.20
N THR A 4 -26.11 45.43 48.22
CA THR A 4 -25.47 44.87 47.02
C THR A 4 -26.01 43.46 46.77
N LYS A 5 -26.72 43.26 45.64
CA LYS A 5 -27.12 41.93 45.15
C LYS A 5 -25.97 41.33 44.33
N LEU A 6 -25.51 40.14 44.73
CA LEU A 6 -24.63 39.29 43.92
C LEU A 6 -25.47 38.65 42.81
N ILE A 7 -25.08 38.86 41.55
CA ILE A 7 -25.59 38.12 40.39
C ILE A 7 -24.49 37.12 40.01
N SER A 8 -24.75 35.83 40.25
CA SER A 8 -23.92 34.74 39.74
C SER A 8 -24.17 34.57 38.24
N ALA A 9 -23.16 34.78 37.42
CA ALA A 9 -23.18 34.43 36.00
C ALA A 9 -22.90 32.93 35.85
N ALA A 10 -23.89 32.16 35.39
CA ALA A 10 -23.68 30.77 34.97
C ALA A 10 -23.13 30.77 33.54
N LEU A 11 -21.87 30.36 33.38
CA LEU A 11 -21.24 30.14 32.09
C LEU A 11 -21.76 28.80 31.52
N ALA A 12 -22.64 28.85 30.51
CA ALA A 12 -23.09 27.66 29.81
C ALA A 12 -21.99 27.20 28.83
N LEU A 13 -21.30 26.12 29.16
CA LEU A 13 -20.30 25.48 28.31
C LEU A 13 -21.04 24.56 27.32
N SER A 14 -21.32 25.04 26.10
CA SER A 14 -21.87 24.19 25.04
C SER A 14 -20.76 23.33 24.44
N ALA A 15 -20.68 22.08 24.86
CA ALA A 15 -19.85 21.06 24.22
C ALA A 15 -20.41 20.74 22.83
N LEU A 16 -19.78 21.29 21.78
CA LEU A 16 -19.93 20.78 20.42
C LEU A 16 -19.21 19.44 20.35
N SER A 17 -19.94 18.37 20.67
CA SER A 17 -19.50 17.02 20.35
C SER A 17 -19.59 16.87 18.84
N ALA A 18 -18.46 16.92 18.15
CA ALA A 18 -18.38 16.55 16.75
C ALA A 18 -18.72 15.06 16.66
N CYS A 19 -19.93 14.74 16.20
CA CYS A 19 -20.28 13.37 15.84
C CYS A 19 -19.40 12.97 14.65
N ALA A 20 -18.32 12.21 14.91
CA ALA A 20 -17.64 11.49 13.86
C ALA A 20 -18.65 10.49 13.26
N THR A 21 -19.01 10.68 11.98
CA THR A 21 -19.83 9.73 11.24
C THR A 21 -19.04 8.46 10.99
N ALA A 22 -19.68 7.30 11.15
CA ALA A 22 -19.05 6.02 10.85
C ALA A 22 -18.63 5.96 9.37
N PRO A 23 -17.54 5.25 9.02
CA PRO A 23 -17.11 5.09 7.64
C PRO A 23 -18.20 4.43 6.79
N SER A 24 -18.36 4.89 5.56
CA SER A 24 -19.19 4.27 4.54
C SER A 24 -18.71 2.85 4.21
N ALA A 25 -19.57 2.07 3.55
CA ALA A 25 -19.19 0.73 3.07
C ALA A 25 -18.01 0.78 2.07
N GLN A 26 -17.92 1.84 1.28
CA GLN A 26 -16.83 2.06 0.33
C GLN A 26 -15.50 2.28 1.07
N GLU A 27 -15.48 3.19 2.05
CA GLU A 27 -14.26 3.46 2.84
C GLU A 27 -13.80 2.20 3.61
N GLN A 28 -14.74 1.40 4.11
CA GLN A 28 -14.41 0.11 4.74
C GLN A 28 -13.83 -0.90 3.75
N LEU A 29 -14.37 -0.97 2.53
CA LEU A 29 -13.86 -1.83 1.47
C LEU A 29 -12.46 -1.39 1.01
N GLU A 30 -12.24 -0.09 0.83
CA GLU A 30 -10.95 0.48 0.47
C GLU A 30 -9.90 0.21 1.55
N ALA A 31 -10.24 0.36 2.83
CA ALA A 31 -9.36 0.01 3.93
C ALA A 31 -9.01 -1.48 3.93
N ALA A 32 -10.00 -2.37 3.76
CA ALA A 32 -9.76 -3.81 3.68
C ALA A 32 -8.90 -4.20 2.46
N ASN A 33 -9.14 -3.58 1.32
CA ASN A 33 -8.36 -3.76 0.10
C ASN A 33 -6.91 -3.31 0.27
N LEU A 34 -6.69 -2.15 0.92
CA LEU A 34 -5.36 -1.64 1.24
C LEU A 34 -4.60 -2.63 2.15
N GLU A 35 -5.21 -3.06 3.25
CA GLU A 35 -4.61 -4.03 4.17
C GLU A 35 -4.25 -5.33 3.45
N LYS A 36 -5.17 -5.84 2.62
CA LYS A 36 -4.97 -7.07 1.87
C LYS A 36 -3.86 -6.96 0.83
N ALA A 37 -3.79 -5.86 0.09
CA ALA A 37 -2.73 -5.63 -0.89
C ALA A 37 -1.35 -5.49 -0.22
N ILE A 38 -1.25 -4.76 0.90
CA ILE A 38 -0.02 -4.65 1.69
C ILE A 38 0.42 -6.04 2.18
N TRP A 39 -0.50 -6.83 2.74
CA TRP A 39 -0.20 -8.19 3.16
C TRP A 39 0.30 -9.04 2.00
N CYS A 40 -0.39 -8.99 0.85
CA CYS A 40 0.02 -9.73 -0.34
C CYS A 40 1.40 -9.35 -0.85
N MET A 41 1.74 -8.06 -0.86
CA MET A 41 3.07 -7.63 -1.27
C MET A 41 4.16 -8.08 -0.27
N ASN A 42 3.87 -8.16 1.03
CA ASN A 42 4.80 -8.76 1.99
C ASN A 42 5.00 -10.26 1.74
N VAL A 43 3.92 -11.02 1.52
CA VAL A 43 4.00 -12.44 1.18
C VAL A 43 4.89 -12.66 -0.07
N ILE A 44 4.74 -11.81 -1.09
CA ILE A 44 5.42 -11.97 -2.38
C ILE A 44 6.88 -11.48 -2.34
N GLU A 45 7.15 -10.31 -1.76
CA GLU A 45 8.45 -9.62 -1.89
C GLU A 45 9.28 -9.57 -0.59
N VAL A 46 8.74 -10.08 0.53
CA VAL A 46 9.46 -10.17 1.81
C VAL A 46 9.55 -11.62 2.28
N GLU A 47 8.43 -12.31 2.36
CA GLU A 47 8.38 -13.72 2.80
C GLU A 47 8.76 -14.69 1.66
N LEU A 48 8.61 -14.23 0.41
CA LEU A 48 8.90 -14.98 -0.82
C LEU A 48 8.07 -16.29 -0.91
N ASP A 49 6.86 -16.30 -0.34
CA ASP A 49 5.95 -17.45 -0.32
C ASP A 49 4.96 -17.40 -1.49
N LEU A 50 5.40 -17.95 -2.63
CA LEU A 50 4.59 -17.99 -3.85
C LEU A 50 3.38 -18.93 -3.76
N ASP A 51 3.42 -19.95 -2.89
CA ASP A 51 2.29 -20.87 -2.71
C ASP A 51 1.13 -20.16 -2.02
N THR A 52 1.43 -19.39 -0.96
CA THR A 52 0.44 -18.54 -0.31
C THR A 52 -0.03 -17.43 -1.23
N ALA A 53 0.87 -16.77 -1.97
CA ALA A 53 0.49 -15.73 -2.93
C ALA A 53 -0.48 -16.27 -4.01
N ALA A 54 -0.20 -17.45 -4.58
CA ALA A 54 -1.03 -18.06 -5.61
C ALA A 54 -2.46 -18.35 -5.11
N ARG A 55 -2.62 -18.78 -3.86
CA ARG A 55 -3.95 -19.09 -3.30
C ARG A 55 -4.71 -17.83 -2.85
N GLU A 56 -4.02 -16.94 -2.15
CA GLU A 56 -4.64 -15.91 -1.33
C GLU A 56 -4.56 -14.50 -1.92
N CYS A 57 -3.67 -14.26 -2.89
CA CYS A 57 -3.36 -12.91 -3.36
C CYS A 57 -3.70 -12.65 -4.81
N ILE A 58 -3.41 -13.58 -5.71
CA ILE A 58 -3.53 -13.32 -7.15
C ILE A 58 -4.85 -13.88 -7.67
N ALA A 59 -5.66 -13.00 -8.29
CA ALA A 59 -6.90 -13.41 -8.95
C ALA A 59 -6.61 -14.32 -10.15
N ASP A 60 -7.52 -15.24 -10.47
CA ASP A 60 -7.31 -16.17 -11.58
C ASP A 60 -7.28 -15.45 -12.94
N GLY A 61 -8.03 -14.36 -13.07
CA GLY A 61 -8.04 -13.48 -14.25
C GLY A 61 -7.05 -12.30 -14.18
N TYR A 62 -5.93 -12.45 -13.46
CA TYR A 62 -4.95 -11.36 -13.27
C TYR A 62 -4.44 -10.78 -14.59
N ILE A 63 -4.43 -9.46 -14.71
CA ILE A 63 -3.92 -8.72 -15.87
C ILE A 63 -2.63 -7.96 -15.50
N GLN A 64 -1.57 -8.13 -16.28
CA GLN A 64 -0.27 -7.49 -16.08
C GLN A 64 0.05 -6.51 -17.20
N HIS A 65 0.32 -5.25 -16.84
CA HIS A 65 0.70 -4.21 -17.81
C HIS A 65 2.21 -3.95 -17.87
N SER A 66 2.99 -4.41 -16.88
CA SER A 66 4.45 -4.24 -16.88
C SER A 66 5.08 -5.01 -18.02
N GLN A 67 5.80 -4.31 -18.91
CA GLN A 67 6.48 -4.88 -20.08
C GLN A 67 7.50 -5.99 -19.77
N HIS A 68 7.91 -6.12 -18.51
CA HIS A 68 8.93 -7.07 -18.07
C HIS A 68 8.35 -8.35 -17.45
N VAL A 69 7.05 -8.38 -17.15
CA VAL A 69 6.39 -9.49 -16.46
C VAL A 69 5.36 -10.09 -17.41
N PRO A 70 5.40 -11.41 -17.69
CA PRO A 70 4.38 -12.05 -18.50
C PRO A 70 2.98 -11.88 -17.90
N ASP A 71 1.98 -11.83 -18.79
CA ASP A 71 0.58 -11.67 -18.39
C ASP A 71 -0.01 -12.93 -17.73
N GLY A 72 -1.10 -12.75 -17.00
CA GLY A 72 -1.80 -13.81 -16.28
C GLY A 72 -1.14 -14.19 -14.95
N LYS A 73 -1.91 -14.90 -14.12
CA LYS A 73 -1.46 -15.43 -12.83
C LYS A 73 -0.24 -16.34 -12.94
N ASP A 74 -0.24 -17.27 -13.91
CA ASP A 74 0.88 -18.19 -14.12
C ASP A 74 2.14 -17.45 -14.58
N GLY A 75 1.98 -16.42 -15.43
CA GLY A 75 3.06 -15.56 -15.88
C GLY A 75 3.70 -14.78 -14.73
N PHE A 76 2.88 -14.21 -13.86
CA PHE A 76 3.31 -13.54 -12.63
C PHE A 76 4.10 -14.49 -11.72
N LEU A 77 3.56 -15.67 -11.40
CA LEU A 77 4.19 -16.62 -10.49
C LEU A 77 5.51 -17.15 -11.06
N THR A 78 5.57 -17.42 -12.37
CA THR A 78 6.78 -17.85 -13.05
C THR A 78 7.87 -16.77 -12.98
N TYR A 79 7.50 -15.51 -13.21
CA TYR A 79 8.43 -14.39 -13.12
C TYR A 79 9.03 -14.26 -11.72
N PHE A 80 8.19 -14.29 -10.67
CA PHE A 80 8.69 -14.18 -9.30
C PHE A 80 9.50 -15.40 -8.87
N ALA A 81 9.15 -16.61 -9.32
CA ALA A 81 9.95 -17.81 -9.03
C ALA A 81 11.38 -17.68 -9.56
N GLY A 82 11.54 -17.25 -10.82
CA GLY A 82 12.86 -17.01 -11.41
C GLY A 82 13.61 -15.86 -10.73
N ARG A 83 12.90 -14.80 -10.34
CA ARG A 83 13.50 -13.66 -9.62
C ARG A 83 14.01 -14.05 -8.24
N ILE A 84 13.27 -14.88 -7.50
CA ILE A 84 13.65 -15.41 -6.19
C ILE A 84 14.84 -16.37 -6.31
N GLU A 85 14.85 -17.23 -7.33
CA GLU A 85 16.00 -18.10 -7.60
C GLU A 85 17.27 -17.29 -7.90
N GLN A 86 17.14 -16.21 -8.68
CA GLN A 86 18.25 -15.33 -9.01
C GLN A 86 18.70 -14.47 -7.82
N PHE A 87 17.76 -14.01 -7.00
CA PHE A 87 18.00 -13.06 -5.90
C PHE A 87 17.32 -13.54 -4.61
N PRO A 88 17.85 -14.58 -3.94
CA PRO A 88 17.19 -15.19 -2.78
C PRO A 88 17.19 -14.30 -1.52
N GLN A 89 17.95 -13.20 -1.54
CA GLN A 89 17.98 -12.18 -0.49
C GLN A 89 17.30 -10.88 -0.93
N MET A 90 16.53 -10.91 -2.03
CA MET A 90 15.76 -9.74 -2.43
C MET A 90 14.78 -9.34 -1.34
N HIS A 91 14.54 -8.05 -1.22
CA HIS A 91 13.63 -7.51 -0.23
C HIS A 91 12.97 -6.24 -0.74
N ALA A 92 11.70 -6.05 -0.38
CA ALA A 92 10.98 -4.80 -0.61
C ALA A 92 10.51 -4.19 0.71
N GLU A 93 10.63 -2.87 0.83
CA GLU A 93 10.07 -2.11 1.94
C GLU A 93 8.98 -1.18 1.42
N ILE A 94 7.75 -1.31 1.93
CA ILE A 94 6.65 -0.41 1.60
C ILE A 94 6.84 0.88 2.40
N LYS A 95 7.08 2.00 1.71
CA LYS A 95 7.28 3.32 2.33
C LYS A 95 5.98 4.05 2.62
N ARG A 96 4.99 3.83 1.76
CA ARG A 96 3.64 4.41 1.84
C ARG A 96 2.71 3.70 0.87
N ALA A 97 1.43 3.73 1.16
CA ALA A 97 0.38 3.16 0.33
C ALA A 97 -0.94 3.90 0.56
N GLY A 98 -1.90 3.69 -0.34
CA GLY A 98 -3.26 4.21 -0.21
C GLY A 98 -4.22 3.47 -1.13
N ALA A 99 -5.52 3.64 -0.88
CA ALA A 99 -6.57 3.07 -1.70
C ALA A 99 -7.60 4.15 -2.06
N ASP A 100 -8.13 4.05 -3.28
CA ASP A 100 -9.15 4.94 -3.82
C ASP A 100 -9.83 4.25 -5.02
N ASP A 101 -11.17 4.31 -5.08
CA ASP A 101 -11.98 3.81 -6.21
C ASP A 101 -11.64 2.37 -6.65
N GLY A 102 -11.45 1.48 -5.67
CA GLY A 102 -11.10 0.08 -5.91
C GLY A 102 -9.66 -0.17 -6.37
N LEU A 103 -8.84 0.87 -6.45
CA LEU A 103 -7.40 0.79 -6.69
C LEU A 103 -6.63 0.87 -5.36
N VAL A 104 -5.50 0.20 -5.31
CA VAL A 104 -4.49 0.34 -4.25
C VAL A 104 -3.17 0.70 -4.89
N TRP A 105 -2.50 1.74 -4.39
CA TRP A 105 -1.15 2.09 -4.81
C TRP A 105 -0.15 1.90 -3.68
N LEU A 106 1.07 1.50 -4.03
CA LEU A 106 2.17 1.30 -3.10
C LEU A 106 3.43 1.96 -3.66
N HIS A 107 4.14 2.69 -2.81
CA HIS A 107 5.51 3.13 -3.07
C HIS A 107 6.48 2.25 -2.30
N THR A 108 7.31 1.51 -3.01
CA THR A 108 8.21 0.51 -2.44
C THR A 108 9.66 0.80 -2.77
N HIS A 109 10.54 0.54 -1.80
CA HIS A 109 11.98 0.44 -2.01
C HIS A 109 12.33 -1.03 -2.21
N PHE A 110 12.53 -1.43 -3.46
CA PHE A 110 12.96 -2.77 -3.82
C PHE A 110 14.49 -2.86 -3.87
N LYS A 111 15.07 -3.92 -3.30
CA LYS A 111 16.49 -4.25 -3.37
C LYS A 111 16.66 -5.70 -3.82
N ALA A 112 17.43 -5.92 -4.89
CA ALA A 112 17.77 -7.26 -5.35
C ALA A 112 18.77 -7.96 -4.40
N GLU A 113 19.64 -7.19 -3.75
CA GLU A 113 20.58 -7.67 -2.75
C GLU A 113 20.67 -6.71 -1.55
N PRO A 114 21.08 -7.18 -0.37
CA PRO A 114 21.12 -6.38 0.86
C PRO A 114 21.93 -5.08 0.75
N ASP A 115 23.00 -5.06 -0.05
CA ASP A 115 23.87 -3.88 -0.20
C ASP A 115 23.53 -3.02 -1.43
N ALA A 116 22.54 -3.43 -2.24
CA ALA A 116 22.13 -2.69 -3.42
C ALA A 116 21.51 -1.33 -3.05
N ARG A 117 21.71 -0.31 -3.89
CA ARG A 117 20.97 0.96 -3.76
C ARG A 117 19.46 0.75 -3.95
N GLY A 118 19.10 -0.17 -4.84
CA GLY A 118 17.73 -0.57 -5.12
C GLY A 118 17.01 0.34 -6.13
N THR A 119 15.70 0.14 -6.18
CA THR A 119 14.76 0.78 -7.11
C THR A 119 13.58 1.32 -6.31
N ALA A 120 13.20 2.56 -6.56
CA ALA A 120 11.91 3.11 -6.12
C ALA A 120 10.83 2.65 -7.11
N VAL A 121 9.83 1.93 -6.62
CA VAL A 121 8.76 1.37 -7.46
C VAL A 121 7.41 1.92 -7.00
N ILE A 122 6.61 2.38 -7.95
CA ILE A 122 5.18 2.59 -7.75
C ILE A 122 4.46 1.41 -8.36
N ASN A 123 3.69 0.70 -7.54
CA ASN A 123 2.75 -0.32 -7.98
C ASN A 123 1.34 0.22 -7.80
N ILE A 124 0.46 -0.02 -8.77
CA ILE A 124 -0.97 0.27 -8.70
C ILE A 124 -1.69 -1.02 -9.02
N PHE A 125 -2.58 -1.44 -8.15
CA PHE A 125 -3.37 -2.65 -8.28
C PHE A 125 -4.85 -2.32 -8.32
N ARG A 126 -5.60 -2.94 -9.23
CA ARG A 126 -7.05 -3.08 -9.05
C ARG A 126 -7.31 -4.29 -8.18
N MET A 127 -8.22 -4.13 -7.22
CA MET A 127 -8.65 -5.21 -6.34
C MET A 127 -9.98 -5.80 -6.82
N GLU A 128 -10.10 -7.12 -6.73
CA GLU A 128 -11.34 -7.85 -7.02
C GLU A 128 -11.46 -9.02 -6.04
N ASP A 129 -12.57 -9.10 -5.31
CA ASP A 129 -12.83 -10.13 -4.31
C ASP A 129 -11.67 -10.36 -3.32
N GLY A 130 -11.02 -9.28 -2.89
CA GLY A 130 -9.89 -9.31 -1.97
C GLY A 130 -8.58 -9.84 -2.58
N LYS A 131 -8.45 -9.84 -3.91
CA LYS A 131 -7.25 -10.27 -4.64
C LYS A 131 -6.74 -9.18 -5.58
N LEU A 132 -5.43 -9.21 -5.85
CA LEU A 132 -4.78 -8.43 -6.90
C LEU A 132 -5.30 -8.95 -8.25
N ALA A 133 -6.04 -8.12 -8.97
CA ALA A 133 -6.71 -8.51 -10.21
C ALA A 133 -6.10 -7.87 -11.45
N GLU A 134 -5.44 -6.72 -11.31
CA GLU A 134 -4.77 -6.04 -12.39
C GLU A 134 -3.64 -5.18 -11.84
N HIS A 135 -2.55 -5.02 -12.58
CA HIS A 135 -1.38 -4.29 -12.11
C HIS A 135 -0.75 -3.38 -13.16
N TRP A 136 -0.44 -2.17 -12.74
CA TRP A 136 0.44 -1.23 -13.41
C TRP A 136 1.60 -0.87 -12.50
N GLY A 137 2.78 -0.69 -13.07
CA GLY A 137 3.92 -0.25 -12.28
C GLY A 137 4.96 0.52 -13.07
N ALA A 138 5.72 1.32 -12.33
CA ALA A 138 6.89 2.03 -12.82
C ALA A 138 8.01 1.93 -11.79
N GLY A 139 9.22 1.62 -12.26
CA GLY A 139 10.41 1.52 -11.42
C GLY A 139 11.47 2.52 -11.87
N GLN A 140 12.10 3.20 -10.91
CA GLN A 140 13.24 4.07 -11.12
C GLN A 140 14.40 3.61 -10.23
N PRO A 141 15.59 3.31 -10.79
CA PRO A 141 16.78 3.05 -9.98
C PRO A 141 17.06 4.22 -9.04
N VAL A 142 17.37 3.93 -7.77
CA VAL A 142 17.70 4.98 -6.79
C VAL A 142 19.01 5.65 -7.24
N PRO A 143 18.98 6.95 -7.61
CA PRO A 143 20.13 7.61 -8.23
C PRO A 143 21.28 7.74 -7.23
N GLU A 144 22.52 7.79 -7.71
CA GLU A 144 23.70 8.00 -6.85
C GLU A 144 23.65 9.31 -6.07
N THR A 145 23.13 10.34 -6.72
CA THR A 145 23.01 11.70 -6.20
C THR A 145 21.61 12.24 -6.47
N SER A 146 21.15 13.18 -5.63
CA SER A 146 19.87 13.87 -5.78
C SER A 146 20.13 15.36 -5.95
N VAL A 147 19.49 15.98 -6.94
CA VAL A 147 19.56 17.44 -7.15
C VAL A 147 18.90 18.19 -5.98
N HIS A 148 17.83 17.62 -5.42
CA HIS A 148 17.08 18.23 -4.32
C HIS A 148 17.74 18.01 -2.95
N GLY A 149 18.60 17.00 -2.81
CA GLY A 149 19.25 16.64 -1.54
C GLY A 149 18.41 15.75 -0.61
N ASN A 150 17.11 15.59 -0.89
CA ASN A 150 16.29 14.54 -0.27
C ASN A 150 16.47 13.23 -1.03
N ASP A 151 16.30 12.10 -0.34
CA ASP A 151 16.24 10.80 -0.99
C ASP A 151 14.90 10.59 -1.73
N MET A 152 14.75 9.43 -2.37
CA MET A 152 13.58 9.11 -3.19
C MET A 152 12.34 8.74 -2.35
N PHE A 153 12.48 8.59 -1.03
CA PHE A 153 11.51 7.94 -0.16
C PHE A 153 10.97 8.83 0.95
#